data_AF-A0A2P7MZK3-F1
#
_entry.id   AF-A0A2P7MZK3-F1
#
_cell.length_a   1.000
_cell.length_b   1.000
_cell.length_c   1.000
_cell.angle_alpha   90.00
_cell.angle_beta   90.00
_cell.angle_gamma   90.00
#
_symmetry.space_group_name_H-M   'P 1'
#
loop_
_entity.id
_entity.type
_entity.pdbx_description
1 polymer ?
#
loop_
_entity_poly.entity_id
_entity_poly.type
_entity_poly.pdbx_seq_one_letter_code
_entity_poly.pdbx_strand_id
1 'polypeptide(L)'
;MDREEGLNLLFAAAQDVAREEGKLADGMYGSLEHSRISSTSFTLMSASGQLIARVSLAKAREVIGMRRQIARDMTRKAKLEITPYANDQSNKRNFRNLPEEIRALAWAISTGRRFPAKGYHRRDIWIGLLLLIPGIIPGVLYLGWIARKRRRYEKSLKELVTRWRTNGRKDPAANLFAHFHLD
;
A
#
# COMPACT_ATOMS: atom_id res chain seq x y z
N MET A 1 -19.67 -4.11 6.66
CA MET A 1 -18.79 -3.04 6.18
C MET A 1 -19.63 -1.80 5.99
N ASP A 2 -19.36 -0.75 6.76
CA ASP A 2 -20.16 0.47 6.69
C ASP A 2 -19.88 1.23 5.38
N ARG A 3 -20.90 1.91 4.83
CA ARG A 3 -20.81 2.57 3.53
C ARG A 3 -19.75 3.68 3.53
N GLU A 4 -19.61 4.37 4.65
CA GLU A 4 -18.61 5.43 4.85
C GLU A 4 -17.19 4.86 4.93
N GLU A 5 -17.02 3.74 5.61
CA GLU A 5 -15.73 3.05 5.73
C GLU A 5 -15.23 2.53 4.38
N GLY A 6 -16.13 1.96 3.57
CA GLY A 6 -15.82 1.56 2.20
C GLY A 6 -15.39 2.73 1.30
N LEU A 7 -16.02 3.90 1.46
CA LEU A 7 -15.67 5.11 0.71
C LEU A 7 -14.30 5.66 1.11
N ASN A 8 -13.99 5.67 2.42
CA ASN A 8 -12.68 6.08 2.93
C ASN A 8 -11.54 5.24 2.36
N LEU A 9 -11.74 3.93 2.25
CA LEU A 9 -10.74 3.03 1.67
C LEU A 9 -10.54 3.24 0.19
N LEU A 10 -11.64 3.41 -0.56
CA LEU A 10 -11.59 3.70 -1.98
C LEU A 10 -10.91 5.04 -2.25
N PHE A 11 -11.19 6.05 -1.43
CA PHE A 11 -10.54 7.35 -1.53
C PHE A 11 -9.03 7.25 -1.29
N ALA A 12 -8.61 6.59 -0.21
CA ALA A 12 -7.19 6.43 0.09
C ALA A 12 -6.46 5.63 -1.00
N ALA A 13 -7.07 4.55 -1.50
CA ALA A 13 -6.54 3.77 -2.60
C ALA A 13 -6.50 4.54 -3.92
N ALA A 14 -7.52 5.34 -4.22
CA ALA A 14 -7.53 6.19 -5.42
C ALA A 14 -6.37 7.20 -5.37
N GLN A 15 -6.10 7.80 -4.21
CA GLN A 15 -4.97 8.72 -4.08
C GLN A 15 -3.62 8.02 -4.35
N ASP A 16 -3.45 6.78 -3.89
CA ASP A 16 -2.22 6.02 -4.17
C ASP A 16 -2.06 5.74 -5.67
N VAL A 17 -3.14 5.32 -6.34
CA VAL A 17 -3.11 5.10 -7.79
C VAL A 17 -2.77 6.39 -8.52
N ALA A 18 -3.37 7.52 -8.13
CA ALA A 18 -3.05 8.81 -8.72
C ALA A 18 -1.58 9.20 -8.50
N ARG A 19 -0.99 8.87 -7.35
CA ARG A 19 0.45 9.09 -7.10
C ARG A 19 1.33 8.15 -7.92
N GLU A 20 0.98 6.87 -8.02
CA GLU A 20 1.69 5.90 -8.84
C GLU A 20 1.70 6.33 -10.32
N GLU A 21 0.59 6.89 -10.80
CA GLU A 21 0.44 7.43 -12.16
C GLU A 21 1.05 8.83 -12.34
N GLY A 22 1.62 9.42 -11.30
CA GLY A 22 2.22 10.77 -11.36
C GLY A 22 1.21 11.92 -11.44
N LYS A 23 -0.09 11.64 -11.33
CA LYS A 23 -1.18 12.63 -11.35
C LYS A 23 -1.38 13.36 -10.02
N LEU A 24 -0.83 12.80 -8.93
CA LEU A 24 -0.82 13.41 -7.61
C LEU A 24 0.63 13.45 -7.10
N ALA A 25 1.07 14.64 -6.68
CA ALA A 25 2.39 14.82 -6.08
C ALA A 25 2.46 14.28 -4.64
N ASP A 26 3.65 13.97 -4.17
CA ASP A 26 3.87 13.49 -2.80
C ASP A 26 3.49 14.59 -1.79
N GLY A 27 2.72 14.23 -0.75
CA GLY A 27 2.27 15.17 0.29
C GLY A 27 1.04 16.01 -0.08
N MET A 28 0.57 15.96 -1.33
CA MET A 28 -0.73 16.50 -1.72
C MET A 28 -1.83 15.48 -1.47
N TYR A 29 -2.99 15.96 -1.03
CA TYR A 29 -4.16 15.14 -0.73
C TYR A 29 -5.37 15.64 -1.51
N GLY A 30 -6.23 14.70 -1.92
CA GLY A 30 -7.59 15.05 -2.32
C GLY A 30 -8.43 15.45 -1.11
N SER A 31 -9.58 16.04 -1.36
CA SER A 31 -10.65 16.20 -0.37
C SER A 31 -11.67 15.08 -0.57
N LEU A 32 -11.94 14.31 0.48
CA LEU A 32 -12.94 13.23 0.43
C LEU A 32 -14.34 13.81 0.16
N GLU A 33 -14.65 14.94 0.80
CA GLU A 33 -15.95 15.62 0.73
C GLU A 33 -16.30 16.03 -0.71
N HIS A 34 -15.30 16.44 -1.48
CA HIS A 34 -15.47 16.87 -2.87
C HIS A 34 -15.31 15.73 -3.87
N SER A 35 -14.65 14.64 -3.46
CA SER A 35 -14.41 13.49 -4.33
C SER A 35 -15.69 12.68 -4.54
N ARG A 36 -15.85 12.09 -5.73
CA ARG A 36 -17.08 11.40 -6.10
C ARG A 36 -16.80 10.03 -6.67
N ILE A 37 -17.61 9.05 -6.28
CA ILE A 37 -17.63 7.73 -6.85
C ILE A 37 -18.66 7.65 -7.98
N SER A 38 -18.27 7.03 -9.10
CA SER A 38 -19.14 6.67 -10.21
C SER A 38 -19.13 5.15 -10.40
N SER A 39 -19.92 4.61 -11.33
CA SER A 39 -20.02 3.16 -11.55
C SER A 39 -18.69 2.48 -11.90
N THR A 40 -17.79 3.18 -12.61
CA THR A 40 -16.52 2.61 -13.11
C THR A 40 -15.28 3.33 -12.61
N SER A 41 -15.43 4.52 -12.01
CA SER A 41 -14.29 5.35 -11.63
C SER A 41 -14.51 6.11 -10.32
N PHE A 42 -13.40 6.47 -9.70
CA PHE A 42 -13.34 7.36 -8.56
C PHE A 42 -12.70 8.68 -9.00
N THR A 43 -13.43 9.77 -8.81
CA THR A 43 -12.98 11.12 -9.17
C THR A 43 -12.41 11.79 -7.93
N LEU A 44 -11.08 12.00 -7.93
CA LEU A 44 -10.36 12.73 -6.91
C LEU A 44 -10.41 14.23 -7.20
N MET A 45 -10.89 14.99 -6.22
CA MET A 45 -10.91 16.44 -6.26
C MET A 45 -10.06 17.04 -5.14
N SER A 46 -9.58 18.26 -5.36
CA SER A 46 -8.90 19.06 -4.34
C SER A 46 -9.90 19.70 -3.37
N ALA A 47 -9.41 20.33 -2.31
CA ALA A 47 -10.23 21.08 -1.36
C ALA A 47 -10.93 22.30 -2.00
N SER A 48 -10.42 22.83 -3.11
CA SER A 48 -11.06 23.90 -3.88
C SER A 48 -12.08 23.38 -4.91
N GLY A 49 -12.35 22.06 -4.92
CA GLY A 49 -13.28 21.43 -5.87
C GLY A 49 -12.68 21.20 -7.27
N GLN A 50 -11.41 21.52 -7.50
CA GLN A 50 -10.75 21.24 -8.79
C GLN A 50 -10.46 19.75 -8.96
N LEU A 51 -10.66 19.24 -10.18
CA LEU A 51 -10.32 17.86 -10.54
C LEU A 51 -8.81 17.64 -10.46
N ILE A 52 -8.41 16.65 -9.65
CA ILE A 52 -7.02 16.18 -9.59
C ILE A 52 -6.83 15.02 -10.57
N ALA A 53 -7.64 13.97 -10.42
CA ALA A 53 -7.52 12.76 -11.22
C ALA A 53 -8.81 11.98 -11.25
N ARG A 54 -9.05 11.27 -12.36
CA ARG A 54 -10.03 10.17 -12.42
C ARG A 54 -9.27 8.85 -12.44
N VAL A 55 -9.62 7.97 -11.51
CA VAL A 55 -8.98 6.68 -11.29
C VAL A 55 -9.99 5.57 -11.53
N SER A 56 -9.59 4.45 -12.14
CA SER A 56 -10.51 3.32 -12.32
C SER A 56 -10.81 2.64 -10.99
N LEU A 57 -12.08 2.26 -10.77
CA LEU A 57 -12.47 1.54 -9.55
C LEU A 57 -11.80 0.17 -9.46
N ALA A 58 -11.59 -0.50 -10.59
CA ALA A 58 -10.87 -1.77 -10.63
C ALA A 58 -9.46 -1.64 -10.04
N LYS A 59 -8.71 -0.60 -10.43
CA LYS A 59 -7.35 -0.36 -9.95
C LYS A 59 -7.33 0.12 -8.49
N ALA A 60 -8.28 0.96 -8.09
CA ALA A 60 -8.44 1.35 -6.69
C ALA A 60 -8.73 0.13 -5.79
N ARG A 61 -9.62 -0.79 -6.23
CA ARG A 61 -9.92 -2.03 -5.50
C ARG A 61 -8.71 -2.98 -5.44
N GLU A 62 -7.92 -3.07 -6.50
CA GLU A 62 -6.65 -3.81 -6.49
C GLU A 62 -5.72 -3.25 -5.40
N VAL A 63 -5.58 -1.92 -5.32
CA VAL A 63 -4.78 -1.25 -4.28
C VAL A 63 -5.34 -1.48 -2.88
N ILE A 64 -6.67 -1.52 -2.69
CA ILE A 64 -7.26 -1.90 -1.39
C ILE A 64 -6.81 -3.32 -1.00
N GLY A 65 -6.89 -4.28 -1.93
CA GLY A 65 -6.41 -5.65 -1.69
C GLY A 65 -4.93 -5.68 -1.32
N MET A 66 -4.10 -4.91 -2.03
CA MET A 66 -2.67 -4.78 -1.73
C MET A 66 -2.41 -4.13 -0.36
N ARG A 67 -3.13 -3.06 0.00
CA ARG A 67 -3.05 -2.42 1.32
C ARG A 67 -3.38 -3.42 2.43
N ARG A 68 -4.45 -4.20 2.28
CA ARG A 68 -4.83 -5.24 3.24
C ARG A 68 -3.77 -6.33 3.36
N GLN A 69 -3.21 -6.76 2.23
CA GLN A 69 -2.16 -7.78 2.25
C GLN A 69 -0.88 -7.27 2.90
N ILE A 70 -0.44 -6.06 2.55
CA ILE A 70 0.71 -5.42 3.18
C ILE A 70 0.44 -5.25 4.68
N ALA A 71 -0.75 -4.82 5.06
CA ALA A 71 -1.18 -4.70 6.44
C ALA A 71 -1.06 -6.04 7.19
N ARG A 72 -1.61 -7.12 6.63
CA ARG A 72 -1.51 -8.49 7.17
C ARG A 72 -0.07 -9.01 7.24
N ASP A 73 0.74 -8.73 6.23
CA ASP A 73 2.15 -9.11 6.22
C ASP A 73 2.95 -8.33 7.27
N MET A 74 2.62 -7.06 7.49
CA MET A 74 3.19 -6.26 8.58
C MET A 74 2.81 -6.86 9.92
N THR A 75 1.53 -7.10 10.20
CA THR A 75 1.10 -7.66 11.50
C THR A 75 1.74 -9.02 11.77
N ARG A 76 1.76 -9.90 10.76
CA ARG A 76 2.35 -11.24 10.85
C ARG A 76 3.86 -11.21 11.08
N LYS A 77 4.60 -10.43 10.28
CA LYS A 77 6.08 -10.32 10.44
C LYS A 77 6.45 -9.64 11.74
N ALA A 78 5.63 -8.70 12.18
CA ALA A 78 5.84 -7.95 13.40
C ALA A 78 5.51 -8.74 14.67
N LYS A 79 4.92 -9.95 14.55
CA LYS A 79 4.28 -10.67 15.67
C LYS A 79 3.39 -9.74 16.51
N LEU A 80 2.81 -8.73 15.87
CA LEU A 80 1.95 -7.79 16.55
C LEU A 80 0.62 -8.48 16.73
N GLU A 81 0.31 -8.85 17.97
CA GLU A 81 -1.08 -8.95 18.40
C GLU A 81 -1.64 -7.52 18.37
N ILE A 82 -2.11 -7.09 17.20
CA ILE A 82 -2.88 -5.83 17.11
C ILE A 82 -4.23 -6.12 17.76
N THR A 83 -4.26 -6.04 19.08
CA THR A 83 -5.51 -6.12 19.83
C THR A 83 -6.31 -4.85 19.56
N PRO A 84 -7.58 -4.96 19.11
CA PRO A 84 -8.42 -3.84 18.68
C PRO A 84 -8.74 -2.80 19.76
N TYR A 85 -8.31 -3.04 21.01
CA TYR A 85 -8.56 -2.19 22.17
C TYR A 85 -7.28 -1.76 22.90
N ALA A 86 -6.09 -2.09 22.37
CA ALA A 86 -4.85 -1.63 22.98
C ALA A 86 -4.67 -0.12 22.76
N ASN A 87 -4.36 0.59 23.85
CA ASN A 87 -4.05 2.02 23.85
C ASN A 87 -3.10 2.36 22.68
N ASP A 88 -3.41 3.44 21.96
CA ASP A 88 -2.69 3.90 20.77
C ASP A 88 -1.16 4.04 21.00
N GLN A 89 -0.76 4.21 22.26
CA GLN A 89 0.62 4.31 22.73
C GLN A 89 1.36 2.96 22.89
N SER A 90 0.67 1.88 23.29
CA SER A 90 1.28 0.53 23.35
C SER A 90 1.51 -0.02 21.95
N ASN A 91 0.56 0.22 21.04
CA ASN A 91 0.73 -0.12 19.62
C ASN A 91 1.93 0.62 19.02
N LYS A 92 2.08 1.93 19.27
CA LYS A 92 3.25 2.71 18.83
C LYS A 92 4.56 2.18 19.40
N ARG A 93 4.61 1.79 20.67
CA ARG A 93 5.83 1.19 21.28
C ARG A 93 6.22 -0.12 20.61
N ASN A 94 5.26 -1.03 20.42
CA ASN A 94 5.53 -2.30 19.74
C ASN A 94 5.97 -2.07 18.29
N PHE A 95 5.41 -1.05 17.64
CA PHE A 95 5.77 -0.65 16.28
C PHE A 95 7.21 -0.12 16.15
N ARG A 96 7.73 0.54 17.19
CA ARG A 96 9.12 1.06 17.20
C ARG A 96 10.18 -0.04 17.19
N ASN A 97 9.85 -1.21 17.72
CA ASN A 97 10.73 -2.37 17.78
C ASN A 97 10.78 -3.17 16.46
N LEU A 98 10.02 -2.74 15.45
CA LEU A 98 9.97 -3.41 14.16
C LEU A 98 11.12 -3.01 13.24
N PRO A 99 11.47 -3.89 12.28
CA PRO A 99 12.39 -3.55 11.20
C PRO A 99 12.00 -2.23 10.53
N GLU A 100 13.01 -1.43 10.17
CA GLU A 100 12.84 -0.10 9.61
C GLU A 100 11.99 -0.11 8.33
N GLU A 101 12.02 -1.18 7.56
CA GLU A 101 11.23 -1.36 6.35
C GLU A 101 9.73 -1.37 6.65
N ILE A 102 9.33 -2.06 7.73
CA ILE A 102 7.93 -2.13 8.16
C ILE A 102 7.50 -0.76 8.68
N ARG A 103 8.37 -0.09 9.43
CA ARG A 103 8.12 1.27 9.95
C ARG A 103 7.96 2.31 8.84
N ALA A 104 8.83 2.27 7.84
CA ALA A 104 8.76 3.15 6.68
C ALA A 104 7.54 2.89 5.82
N LEU A 105 7.14 1.63 5.62
CA LEU A 105 5.92 1.27 4.89
C LEU A 105 4.67 1.77 5.62
N ALA A 106 4.60 1.57 6.93
CA ALA A 106 3.48 2.05 7.74
C ALA A 106 3.38 3.56 7.75
N TRP A 107 4.50 4.26 7.90
CA TRP A 107 4.55 5.71 7.73
C TRP A 107 4.05 6.14 6.34
N ALA A 108 4.46 5.45 5.28
CA ALA A 108 4.05 5.77 3.92
C ALA A 108 2.54 5.60 3.73
N ILE A 109 1.98 4.48 4.20
CA ILE A 109 0.54 4.21 4.10
C ILE A 109 -0.25 5.22 4.93
N SER A 110 0.21 5.56 6.15
CA SER A 110 -0.50 6.46 7.06
C SER A 110 -0.48 7.92 6.58
N THR A 111 0.59 8.32 5.89
CA THR A 111 0.78 9.67 5.35
C THR A 111 0.45 9.78 3.86
N GLY A 112 -0.16 8.75 3.27
CA GLY A 112 -0.47 8.75 1.83
C GLY A 112 0.76 8.94 0.93
N ARG A 113 1.97 8.58 1.36
CA ARG A 113 3.15 8.64 0.48
C ARG A 113 3.22 7.40 -0.39
N ARG A 114 3.85 7.52 -1.56
CA ARG A 114 4.10 6.38 -2.46
C ARG A 114 4.83 5.26 -1.73
N PHE A 115 4.18 4.11 -1.64
CA PHE A 115 4.77 2.87 -1.14
C PHE A 115 4.89 1.85 -2.29
N PRO A 116 5.86 0.93 -2.23
CA PRO A 116 5.97 -0.11 -3.23
C PRO A 116 4.79 -1.09 -3.07
N ALA A 117 3.84 -1.05 -4.01
CA ALA A 117 2.59 -1.82 -3.93
C ALA A 117 2.75 -3.29 -4.35
N LYS A 118 3.75 -3.64 -5.18
CA LYS A 118 3.90 -5.00 -5.73
C LYS A 118 4.93 -5.81 -4.96
N GLY A 119 4.50 -6.39 -3.85
CA GLY A 119 5.19 -7.51 -3.21
C GLY A 119 5.06 -8.79 -4.06
N TYR A 120 6.14 -9.57 -4.04
CA TYR A 120 6.20 -10.89 -4.66
C TYR A 120 5.29 -11.90 -3.94
N HIS A 121 4.55 -12.72 -4.68
CA HIS A 121 3.78 -13.81 -4.08
C HIS A 121 4.50 -15.13 -4.26
N ARG A 122 4.51 -15.96 -3.21
CA ARG A 122 5.08 -17.32 -3.25
C ARG A 122 4.44 -18.18 -4.35
N ARG A 123 3.21 -17.86 -4.77
CA ARG A 123 2.50 -18.47 -5.90
C ARG A 123 3.19 -18.21 -7.25
N ASP A 124 3.83 -17.05 -7.44
CA ASP A 124 4.53 -16.71 -8.67
C ASP A 124 5.74 -17.66 -8.91
N ILE A 125 6.35 -18.18 -7.84
CA ILE A 125 7.41 -19.22 -7.94
C ILE A 125 6.83 -20.50 -8.48
N TRP A 126 5.71 -20.94 -7.91
CA TRP A 126 5.06 -22.19 -8.31
C TRP A 126 4.59 -22.13 -9.75
N ILE A 127 4.05 -20.99 -10.20
CA ILE A 127 3.69 -20.77 -11.60
C ILE A 127 4.94 -20.85 -12.49
N GLY A 128 6.05 -20.22 -12.08
CA GLY A 128 7.32 -20.32 -12.80
C GLY A 128 7.89 -21.74 -12.84
N LEU A 129 7.75 -22.50 -11.75
CA LEU A 129 8.17 -23.90 -11.67
C LEU A 129 7.30 -24.80 -12.55
N LEU A 130 5.99 -24.54 -12.57
CA LEU A 130 5.01 -25.28 -13.38
C LEU A 130 5.20 -24.99 -14.87
N LEU A 131 5.62 -23.76 -15.21
CA LEU A 131 6.00 -23.36 -16.57
C LEU A 131 7.31 -24.01 -17.07
N LEU A 132 8.15 -24.55 -16.18
CA LEU A 132 9.32 -25.34 -16.59
C LEU A 132 8.93 -26.72 -17.15
N ILE A 133 7.75 -27.25 -16.78
CA ILE A 133 7.24 -28.56 -17.22
C ILE A 133 6.95 -28.59 -18.73
N PRO A 134 6.20 -27.65 -19.33
CA PRO A 134 5.99 -27.60 -20.78
C PRO A 134 7.20 -27.07 -21.56
N GLY A 135 8.21 -26.49 -20.90
CA GLY A 135 9.45 -26.06 -21.54
C GLY A 135 10.36 -25.21 -20.64
N ILE A 136 11.67 -25.46 -20.72
CA ILE A 136 12.67 -24.77 -19.88
C ILE A 136 12.71 -23.26 -20.17
N ILE A 137 12.64 -22.87 -21.44
CA ILE A 137 12.76 -21.47 -21.89
C ILE A 137 11.67 -20.56 -21.29
N PRO A 138 10.35 -20.85 -21.40
CA PRO A 138 9.33 -19.99 -20.81
C PRO A 138 9.42 -19.93 -19.28
N GLY A 139 9.78 -21.03 -18.61
CA GLY A 139 9.99 -21.04 -17.16
C GLY A 139 11.15 -20.15 -16.72
N VAL A 140 12.32 -20.23 -17.37
CA VAL A 140 13.49 -19.39 -17.05
C VAL A 140 13.23 -17.91 -17.33
N LEU A 141 12.58 -17.58 -18.46
CA LEU A 141 12.19 -16.19 -18.77
C LEU A 141 11.23 -15.62 -17.72
N TYR A 142 10.25 -16.41 -17.28
CA TYR A 142 9.29 -16.00 -16.26
C TYR A 142 9.95 -15.79 -14.89
N LEU A 143 10.83 -16.71 -14.47
CA LEU A 143 11.60 -16.60 -13.23
C LEU A 143 12.56 -15.39 -13.27
N GLY A 144 13.20 -15.12 -14.41
CA GLY A 144 14.04 -13.93 -14.62
C GLY A 144 13.24 -12.63 -14.51
N TRP A 145 12.04 -12.59 -15.09
CA TRP A 145 11.13 -11.45 -14.98
C TRP A 145 10.69 -11.20 -13.53
N ILE A 146 10.35 -12.27 -12.79
CA ILE A 146 10.06 -12.23 -11.36
C ILE A 146 11.25 -11.69 -10.56
N ALA A 147 12.46 -12.18 -10.81
CA ALA A 147 13.67 -11.74 -10.11
C ALA A 147 13.92 -10.25 -10.34
N ARG A 148 13.72 -9.76 -11.58
CA ARG A 148 13.81 -8.33 -11.89
C ARG A 148 12.73 -7.50 -11.17
N LYS A 149 11.51 -8.03 -11.06
CA LYS A 149 10.41 -7.40 -10.30
C LYS A 149 10.75 -7.31 -8.81
N ARG A 150 11.33 -8.37 -8.24
CA ARG A 150 11.82 -8.39 -6.85
C ARG A 150 12.91 -7.35 -6.60
N ARG A 151 13.93 -7.27 -7.45
CA ARG A 151 15.00 -6.27 -7.33
C ARG A 151 14.44 -4.83 -7.36
N ARG A 152 13.44 -4.58 -8.22
CA ARG A 152 12.76 -3.27 -8.27
C ARG A 152 12.01 -2.97 -6.98
N TYR A 153 11.27 -3.95 -6.44
CA TYR A 153 10.58 -3.81 -5.16
C TYR A 153 11.55 -3.50 -4.01
N GLU A 154 12.64 -4.27 -3.90
CA GLU A 154 13.67 -4.05 -2.87
C GLU A 154 14.33 -2.68 -3.00
N LYS A 155 14.60 -2.22 -4.23
CA LYS A 155 15.13 -0.88 -4.48
C LYS A 155 14.16 0.21 -4.02
N SER A 156 12.89 0.12 -4.42
CA SER A 156 11.85 1.08 -4.02
C SER A 156 11.58 1.06 -2.51
N LEU A 157 11.71 -0.10 -1.86
CA LEU A 157 11.62 -0.22 -0.41
C LEU A 157 12.80 0.47 0.28
N LYS A 158 14.04 0.26 -0.20
CA LYS A 158 15.22 0.98 0.32
C LYS A 158 15.12 2.49 0.12
N GLU A 159 14.63 2.93 -1.03
CA GLU A 159 14.35 4.35 -1.29
C GLU A 159 13.28 4.88 -0.33
N LEU A 160 12.25 4.09 -0.02
CA LEU A 160 11.25 4.47 0.97
C LEU A 160 11.84 4.60 2.37
N VAL A 161 12.64 3.64 2.82
CA VAL A 161 13.33 3.72 4.12
C VAL A 161 14.23 4.94 4.18
N THR A 162 14.95 5.24 3.10
CA THR A 162 15.82 6.42 3.00
C THR A 162 15.01 7.71 3.15
N ARG A 163 13.89 7.84 2.44
CA ARG A 163 12.97 8.98 2.57
C ARG A 163 12.38 9.09 3.98
N TRP A 164 12.06 7.96 4.61
CA TRP A 164 11.56 7.96 5.98
C TRP A 164 12.63 8.43 6.98
N ARG A 165 13.88 7.98 6.81
CA ARG A 165 15.02 8.43 7.62
C ARG A 165 15.28 9.93 7.46
N THR A 166 15.28 10.45 6.23
CA THR A 166 15.46 11.90 5.99
C THR A 166 14.33 12.75 6.54
N ASN A 167 13.12 12.19 6.69
CA ASN A 167 11.99 12.86 7.35
C ASN A 167 12.02 12.73 8.88
N GLY A 168 13.14 12.33 9.48
CA GLY A 168 13.30 12.25 10.94
C GLY A 168 12.69 11.00 11.58
N ARG A 169 12.48 9.92 10.80
CA ARG A 169 11.92 8.64 11.30
C ARG A 169 10.56 8.81 12.00
N LYS A 170 9.71 9.69 11.45
CA LYS A 170 8.36 9.97 12.00
C LYS A 170 7.57 8.67 12.17
N ASP A 171 6.96 8.53 13.33
CA ASP A 171 6.07 7.40 13.61
C ASP A 171 4.83 7.44 12.68
N PRO A 172 4.24 6.29 12.36
CA PRO A 172 3.00 6.25 11.58
C PRO A 172 1.88 6.99 12.29
N ALA A 173 0.99 7.61 11.51
CA ALA A 173 -0.17 8.30 12.06
C ALA A 173 -1.15 7.30 12.70
N ALA A 174 -1.89 7.75 13.73
CA ALA A 174 -2.80 6.91 14.52
C ALA A 174 -3.89 6.22 13.68
N ASN A 175 -4.32 6.90 12.61
CA ASN A 175 -5.31 6.39 11.65
C ASN A 175 -4.84 5.13 10.90
N LEU A 176 -3.53 4.83 10.88
CA LEU A 176 -3.03 3.61 10.26
C LEU A 176 -3.64 2.36 10.93
N PHE A 177 -3.71 2.35 12.27
CA PHE A 177 -4.17 1.20 13.05
C PHE A 177 -5.63 0.87 12.77
N ALA A 178 -6.48 1.89 12.64
CA ALA A 178 -7.88 1.74 12.25
C ALA A 178 -8.05 0.98 10.91
N HIS A 179 -7.14 1.18 9.95
CA HIS A 179 -7.20 0.50 8.65
C HIS A 179 -6.74 -0.96 8.66
N PHE A 180 -6.12 -1.46 9.73
CA PHE A 180 -5.75 -2.88 9.85
C PHE A 180 -6.93 -3.77 10.28
N HIS A 181 -8.04 -3.20 10.73
CA HIS A 181 -9.20 -3.92 11.28
C HIS A 181 -10.23 -4.38 10.23
N LEU A 182 -9.87 -4.33 8.95
CA LEU A 182 -10.77 -4.66 7.84
C LEU A 182 -10.76 -6.16 7.54
N ASP A 183 -11.40 -6.93 8.40
CA ASP A 183 -11.90 -8.27 8.06
C ASP A 183 -13.33 -8.20 7.49
#